data_AF-A0AAD6KCR2-F1
#
_entry.id   AF-A0AAD6KCR2-F1
#
_cell.length_a   1.000
_cell.length_b   1.000
_cell.length_c   1.000
_cell.angle_alpha   90.00
_cell.angle_beta   90.00
_cell.angle_gamma   90.00
#
_symmetry.space_group_name_H-M   'P 1'
#
loop_
_entity.id
_entity.type
_entity.pdbx_description
1 polymer ?
#
loop_
_entity_poly.entity_id
_entity_poly.type
_entity_poly.pdbx_seq_one_letter_code
_entity_poly.pdbx_strand_id
1 'polypeptide(L)'
;MDLFPSGEFPEGEIQQYKDDNLWRITSEEKRALERLAKPMYNSVRQAAEVHRQVQKYMKSILKPGMLMTDLCETLENTVPTVISKNGVQAGIAFPTGCSLNC
;
A
#
# COMPACT_ATOMS: atom_id res chain seq x y z
N MET A 1 3.53 6.80 12.51
CA MET A 1 4.75 6.90 11.66
C MET A 1 5.98 6.39 12.43
N ASP A 2 5.80 5.58 13.47
CA ASP A 2 6.90 5.14 14.36
C ASP A 2 7.51 3.79 13.95
N LEU A 3 6.88 3.10 12.98
CA LEU A 3 7.34 1.78 12.51
C LEU A 3 8.54 1.85 11.56
N PHE A 4 8.71 2.95 10.83
CA PHE A 4 9.81 3.15 9.88
C PHE A 4 10.38 4.58 9.99
N PRO A 5 11.17 4.88 11.04
CA PRO A 5 11.72 6.21 11.27
C PRO A 5 12.75 6.65 10.20
N SER A 6 13.30 5.70 9.43
CA SER A 6 14.16 5.98 8.28
C SER A 6 13.39 6.56 7.09
N GLY A 7 12.06 6.45 7.08
CA GLY A 7 11.23 6.77 5.93
C GLY A 7 11.41 5.82 4.76
N GLU A 8 12.17 4.73 4.89
CA GLU A 8 12.28 3.68 3.87
C GLU A 8 11.29 2.56 4.16
N PHE A 9 10.36 2.35 3.23
CA PHE A 9 9.31 1.33 3.36
C PHE A 9 9.74 0.03 2.65
N PRO A 10 9.29 -1.14 3.17
CA PRO A 10 9.69 -2.43 2.62
C PRO A 10 9.29 -2.58 1.15
N GLU A 11 10.16 -3.23 0.39
CA GLU A 11 9.90 -3.52 -1.02
C GLU A 11 8.82 -4.60 -1.14
N GLY A 12 8.02 -4.51 -2.21
CA GLY A 12 7.08 -5.56 -2.57
C GLY A 12 7.79 -6.76 -3.20
N GLU A 13 7.02 -7.64 -3.82
CA GLU A 13 7.60 -8.71 -4.64
C GLU A 13 8.20 -8.11 -5.91
N ILE A 14 9.51 -8.31 -6.12
CA ILE A 14 10.21 -7.87 -7.33
C ILE A 14 10.26 -9.07 -8.28
N GLN A 15 9.53 -8.95 -9.39
CA GLN A 15 9.55 -9.95 -10.45
C GLN A 15 10.39 -9.45 -11.63
N GLN A 16 11.23 -10.35 -12.16
CA GLN A 16 11.97 -10.06 -13.38
C GLN A 16 11.02 -10.14 -14.59
N TYR A 17 11.21 -9.23 -15.55
CA TYR A 17 10.51 -9.32 -16.82
C TYR A 17 10.87 -10.65 -17.51
N LYS A 18 9.87 -11.35 -18.05
CA LYS A 18 10.10 -12.52 -18.90
C LYS A 18 10.76 -12.11 -20.23
N ASP A 19 11.50 -13.06 -20.79
CA ASP A 19 12.14 -13.01 -22.12
C ASP A 19 13.27 -11.97 -22.27
N ASP A 20 13.42 -11.36 -23.45
CA ASP A 20 14.54 -10.50 -23.88
C ASP A 20 14.66 -9.15 -23.15
N ASN A 21 14.00 -8.97 -22.00
CA ASN A 21 13.99 -7.73 -21.21
C ASN A 21 15.07 -7.66 -20.12
N LEU A 22 16.00 -8.62 -20.07
CA LEU A 22 17.12 -8.66 -19.11
C LEU A 22 17.99 -7.39 -19.15
N TRP A 23 18.02 -6.69 -20.28
CA TRP A 23 18.73 -5.41 -20.44
C TRP A 23 18.22 -4.31 -19.50
N ARG A 24 16.98 -4.41 -19.01
CA ARG A 24 16.39 -3.43 -18.07
C ARG A 24 17.05 -3.48 -16.69
N ILE A 25 17.69 -4.60 -16.35
CA ILE A 25 18.41 -4.81 -15.08
C ILE A 25 19.90 -4.47 -15.23
N THR A 26 20.48 -4.78 -16.40
CA THR A 26 21.93 -4.63 -16.66
C THR A 26 22.31 -3.25 -17.18
N SER A 27 21.39 -2.51 -17.81
CA SER A 27 21.67 -1.16 -18.32
C SER A 27 21.84 -0.15 -17.19
N GLU A 28 23.00 0.52 -17.17
CA GLU A 28 23.33 1.57 -16.20
C GLU A 28 22.36 2.76 -16.28
N GLU A 29 21.91 3.10 -17.50
CA GLU A 29 20.94 4.17 -17.74
C GLU A 29 19.59 3.87 -17.06
N LYS A 30 19.13 2.61 -17.14
CA LYS A 30 17.89 2.19 -16.48
C LYS A 30 18.01 2.23 -14.95
N ARG A 31 19.16 1.84 -14.40
CA ARG A 31 19.43 1.96 -12.96
C ARG A 31 19.48 3.43 -12.50
N ALA A 32 19.99 4.33 -13.34
CA ALA A 32 19.97 5.77 -13.05
C ALA A 32 18.54 6.34 -13.02
N LEU A 33 17.70 5.95 -14.00
CA LEU A 33 16.28 6.34 -14.04
C LEU A 33 15.51 5.79 -12.83
N GLU A 34 15.77 4.56 -12.42
CA GLU A 34 15.12 3.94 -11.27
C GLU A 34 15.48 4.65 -9.95
N ARG A 35 16.75 5.08 -9.80
CA ARG A 35 17.18 5.92 -8.67
C ARG A 35 16.46 7.28 -8.64
N LEU A 36 16.20 7.88 -9.80
CA LEU A 36 15.45 9.14 -9.89
C LEU A 36 13.99 8.96 -9.44
N ALA A 37 13.40 7.81 -9.75
CA ALA A 37 12.03 7.46 -9.37
C ALA A 37 11.89 6.93 -7.92
N LYS A 38 13.00 6.76 -7.18
CA LYS A 38 13.02 6.26 -5.80
C LYS A 38 12.00 6.95 -4.87
N PRO A 39 11.81 8.29 -4.90
CA PRO A 39 10.81 8.94 -4.04
C PRO A 39 9.37 8.49 -4.33
N MET A 40 9.02 8.32 -5.61
CA MET A 40 7.70 7.84 -6.02
C MET A 40 7.48 6.40 -5.54
N TYR A 41 8.46 5.51 -5.75
CA TYR A 41 8.38 4.12 -5.28
C TYR A 41 8.21 4.05 -3.76
N ASN A 42 8.91 4.90 -3.02
CA ASN A 42 8.82 4.94 -1.58
C ASN A 42 7.42 5.34 -1.09
N SER A 43 6.76 6.32 -1.72
CA SER A 43 5.37 6.68 -1.44
C SER A 43 4.39 5.53 -1.73
N VAL A 44 4.61 4.79 -2.82
CA VAL A 44 3.78 3.61 -3.14
C VAL A 44 3.99 2.49 -2.12
N ARG A 45 5.24 2.25 -1.69
CA ARG A 45 5.57 1.25 -0.66
C ARG A 45 4.94 1.61 0.68
N GLN A 46 4.94 2.89 1.05
CA GLN A 46 4.22 3.38 2.23
C GLN A 46 2.73 3.01 2.18
N ALA A 47 2.05 3.37 1.07
CA ALA A 47 0.63 3.07 0.91
C ALA A 47 0.35 1.56 0.93
N ALA A 48 1.24 0.74 0.34
CA ALA A 48 1.13 -0.70 0.36
C ALA A 48 1.26 -1.29 1.77
N GLU A 49 2.17 -0.76 2.59
CA GLU A 49 2.34 -1.23 3.96
C GLU A 49 1.14 -0.87 4.85
N VAL A 50 0.62 0.35 4.71
CA VAL A 50 -0.64 0.75 5.37
C VAL A 50 -1.76 -0.20 4.98
N HIS A 51 -1.89 -0.51 3.69
CA HIS A 51 -2.91 -1.44 3.19
C HIS A 51 -2.76 -2.84 3.80
N ARG A 52 -1.52 -3.37 3.91
CA ARG A 52 -1.25 -4.67 4.55
C ARG A 52 -1.69 -4.70 6.01
N GLN A 53 -1.38 -3.65 6.77
CA GLN A 53 -1.74 -3.57 8.19
C GLN A 53 -3.26 -3.48 8.39
N VAL A 54 -3.92 -2.59 7.63
CA VAL A 54 -5.37 -2.44 7.67
C VAL A 54 -6.05 -3.75 7.27
N GLN A 55 -5.61 -4.40 6.19
CA GLN A 55 -6.17 -5.67 5.76
C GLN A 55 -5.98 -6.78 6.82
N LYS A 56 -4.81 -6.83 7.48
CA LYS A 56 -4.54 -7.79 8.56
C LYS A 56 -5.48 -7.56 9.75
N TYR A 57 -5.68 -6.30 10.14
CA TYR A 57 -6.60 -5.93 11.20
C TYR A 57 -8.05 -6.30 10.84
N MET A 58 -8.51 -5.92 9.65
CA MET A 58 -9.86 -6.23 9.17
C MET A 58 -10.13 -7.73 9.17
N LYS A 59 -9.18 -8.55 8.69
CA LYS A 59 -9.29 -10.02 8.73
C LYS A 59 -9.44 -10.58 10.16
N SER A 60 -8.90 -9.91 11.17
CA SER A 60 -8.99 -10.36 12.56
C SER A 60 -10.35 -10.06 13.21
N ILE A 61 -11.06 -9.03 12.74
CA ILE A 61 -12.35 -8.58 13.29
C ILE A 61 -13.54 -9.07 12.47
N LEU A 62 -13.35 -9.39 11.18
CA LEU A 62 -14.41 -9.74 10.26
C LEU A 62 -15.07 -11.05 10.69
N LYS A 63 -16.38 -10.98 10.98
CA LYS A 63 -17.20 -12.11 11.42
C LYS A 63 -18.56 -12.09 10.72
N PRO A 64 -19.13 -13.26 10.40
CA PRO A 64 -20.51 -13.35 9.91
C PRO A 64 -21.48 -12.69 10.90
N GLY A 65 -22.43 -11.91 10.38
CA GLY A 65 -23.41 -11.17 11.19
C GLY A 65 -23.04 -9.71 11.50
N MET A 66 -21.86 -9.24 11.09
CA MET A 66 -21.49 -7.83 11.14
C MET A 66 -22.22 -7.03 10.05
N LEU A 67 -22.69 -5.82 10.38
CA LEU A 67 -23.26 -4.90 9.41
C LEU A 67 -22.18 -4.39 8.46
N MET A 68 -22.53 -4.27 7.17
CA MET A 68 -21.59 -3.77 6.16
C MET A 68 -21.21 -2.31 6.42
N THR A 69 -22.12 -1.50 6.94
CA THR A 69 -21.85 -0.11 7.33
C THR A 69 -20.75 -0.05 8.38
N ASP A 70 -20.89 -0.83 9.46
CA ASP A 70 -19.95 -0.86 10.57
C ASP A 70 -18.57 -1.36 10.11
N LEU A 71 -18.56 -2.30 9.17
CA LEU A 71 -17.34 -2.81 8.55
C LEU A 71 -16.61 -1.72 7.78
N CYS A 72 -17.30 -1.07 6.83
CA CYS A 72 -16.69 -0.06 5.98
C CYS A 72 -16.29 1.18 6.85
N GLU A 73 -17.09 1.57 7.86
CA GLU A 73 -16.74 2.63 8.84
C GLU A 73 -15.51 2.28 9.70
N THR A 74 -15.43 1.06 10.21
CA THR A 74 -14.27 0.61 11.01
C THR A 74 -12.99 0.65 10.18
N LEU A 75 -13.08 0.27 8.90
CA LEU A 75 -11.95 0.35 7.97
C LEU A 75 -11.52 1.80 7.75
N GLU A 76 -12.47 2.67 7.43
CA GLU A 76 -12.22 4.08 7.13
C GLU A 76 -11.69 4.86 8.33
N ASN A 77 -12.02 4.45 9.57
CA ASN A 77 -11.46 5.00 10.80
C ASN A 77 -10.04 4.46 11.11
N THR A 78 -9.74 3.24 10.68
CA THR A 78 -8.42 2.63 10.92
C THR A 78 -7.34 3.23 10.02
N VAL A 79 -7.65 3.54 8.75
CA VAL A 79 -6.68 4.05 7.77
C VAL A 79 -5.99 5.37 8.20
N PRO A 80 -6.72 6.43 8.63
CA PRO A 80 -6.12 7.69 9.09
C PRO A 80 -5.15 7.52 10.26
N THR A 81 -5.45 6.58 11.15
CA THR A 81 -4.64 6.26 12.34
C THR A 81 -3.29 5.67 11.94
N VAL A 82 -3.27 4.82 10.91
CA VAL A 82 -2.04 4.18 10.42
C VAL A 82 -1.24 5.10 9.51
N ILE A 83 -1.90 5.89 8.64
CA ILE A 83 -1.22 6.69 7.61
C ILE A 83 -0.77 8.08 8.09
N SER A 84 -1.17 8.52 9.29
CA SER A 84 -0.98 9.91 9.78
C SER A 84 -1.49 10.91 8.74
N LYS A 85 -2.82 10.92 8.56
CA LYS A 85 -3.55 11.66 7.52
C LYS A 85 -3.04 13.10 7.39
N ASN A 86 -2.46 13.44 6.22
CA ASN A 86 -1.94 14.77 5.91
C ASN A 86 -2.67 15.38 4.71
N GLY A 87 -3.94 15.72 4.91
CA GLY A 87 -4.78 16.35 3.88
C GLY A 87 -4.83 15.55 2.57
N VAL A 88 -4.52 16.20 1.45
CA VAL A 88 -4.50 15.61 0.09
C VAL A 88 -3.28 14.71 -0.14
N GLN A 89 -2.22 14.87 0.66
CA GLN A 89 -0.97 14.12 0.48
C GLN A 89 -1.04 12.70 1.01
N ALA A 90 -1.95 12.39 1.93
CA ALA A 90 -2.12 11.07 2.51
C ALA A 90 -3.57 10.83 2.97
N GLY A 91 -4.26 9.89 2.32
CA GLY A 91 -5.65 9.58 2.60
C GLY A 91 -6.15 8.33 1.90
N ILE A 92 -7.47 8.14 1.94
CA ILE A 92 -8.15 7.04 1.27
C ILE A 92 -8.31 7.40 -0.21
N ALA A 93 -7.80 6.57 -1.11
CA ALA A 93 -7.84 6.83 -2.54
C ALA A 93 -9.22 6.63 -3.17
N PHE A 94 -10.01 5.69 -2.66
CA PHE A 94 -11.36 5.35 -3.13
C PHE A 94 -12.21 4.77 -2.00
N PRO A 95 -13.55 4.87 -2.07
CA PRO A 95 -14.45 4.31 -1.05
C PRO A 95 -14.28 2.81 -0.87
N THR A 96 -14.52 2.32 0.34
CA THR A 96 -14.35 0.89 0.65
C THR A 96 -15.36 0.04 -0.13
N GLY A 97 -14.87 -0.82 -1.02
CA GLY A 97 -15.69 -1.78 -1.75
C GLY A 97 -16.05 -2.99 -0.88
N CYS A 98 -17.33 -3.14 -0.55
CA CYS A 98 -17.86 -4.19 0.31
C CYS A 98 -18.87 -5.10 -0.46
N SER A 99 -18.53 -5.54 -1.69
CA SER A 99 -19.40 -6.36 -2.55
C SER A 99 -19.61 -7.79 -2.01
N LEU A 100 -20.85 -8.30 -2.05
CA LEU A 100 -21.22 -9.64 -1.57
C LEU A 100 -21.52 -10.59 -2.74
N ASN A 101 -21.08 -11.85 -2.62
CA ASN A 101 -21.39 -12.98 -3.53
C ASN A 101 -20.93 -12.81 -5.00
N CYS A 102 -19.69 -12.38 -5.21
CA CYS A 102 -19.07 -12.35 -6.54
C CYS A 102 -18.93 -13.74 -7.18
#